data_AF-A0A8S8Y274-F1
#
_entry.id   AF-A0A8S8Y274-F1
#
_cell.length_a   1.000
_cell.length_b   1.000
_cell.length_c   1.000
_cell.angle_alpha   90.00
_cell.angle_beta   90.00
_cell.angle_gamma   90.00
#
_symmetry.space_group_name_H-M   'P 1'
#
loop_
_entity.id
_entity.type
_entity.pdbx_description
1 polymer ?
#
loop_
_entity_poly.entity_id
_entity_poly.type
_entity_poly.pdbx_seq_one_letter_code
_entity_poly.pdbx_strand_id
1 'polypeptide(L)'
;MLILLVLGAWVSSTAGGQYNQSCSVGFPDAWPQCNGQFFPTLENSGILVQMIHRIGALLVGLVLIMSLLRLKDEKEEYQNAKPFYNALLLTTILWFANLMIGAAYLVQAKIGEFPEWISLLHLLGGVSTFIVAASGPMMFRLSTSNLDESEE
;
A
#
# COMPACT_ATOMS: atom_id res chain seq x y z
N MET A 1 -2.26 -5.98 2.88
CA MET A 1 -1.21 -5.59 1.91
C MET A 1 -1.09 -6.55 0.74
N LEU A 2 -0.98 -7.87 0.93
CA LEU A 2 -0.87 -8.83 -0.17
C LEU A 2 -1.99 -8.70 -1.22
N ILE A 3 -3.24 -8.62 -0.78
CA ILE A 3 -4.40 -8.44 -1.68
C ILE A 3 -4.25 -7.17 -2.53
N LEU A 4 -3.79 -6.05 -1.94
CA LEU A 4 -3.58 -4.81 -2.68
C LEU A 4 -2.48 -4.93 -3.74
N LEU A 5 -1.40 -5.64 -3.43
CA LEU A 5 -0.34 -5.90 -4.41
C LEU A 5 -0.85 -6.72 -5.58
N VAL A 6 -1.63 -7.78 -5.30
CA VAL A 6 -2.24 -8.61 -6.35
C VAL A 6 -3.21 -7.79 -7.18
N LEU A 7 -4.09 -6.99 -6.56
CA LEU A 7 -5.02 -6.13 -7.29
C LEU A 7 -4.31 -5.07 -8.13
N GLY A 8 -3.23 -4.46 -7.62
CA GLY A 8 -2.43 -3.49 -8.36
C GLY A 8 -1.72 -4.11 -9.56
N ALA A 9 -1.07 -5.27 -9.37
CA ALA A 9 -0.44 -6.03 -10.45
C ALA A 9 -1.47 -6.48 -11.50
N TRP A 10 -2.65 -6.92 -11.08
CA TRP A 10 -3.76 -7.30 -11.96
C TRP A 10 -4.24 -6.12 -12.81
N VAL A 11 -4.45 -4.94 -12.21
CA VAL A 11 -4.90 -3.74 -12.95
C VAL A 11 -3.85 -3.27 -13.96
N SER A 12 -2.56 -3.47 -13.65
CA SER A 12 -1.44 -3.08 -14.51
C SER A 12 -1.22 -4.05 -15.68
N SER A 13 -1.48 -5.35 -15.50
CA SER A 13 -1.24 -6.38 -16.51
C SER A 13 -2.45 -6.70 -17.39
N THR A 14 -3.66 -6.44 -16.92
CA THR A 14 -4.90 -6.79 -17.64
C THR A 14 -5.10 -5.90 -18.86
N ALA A 15 -5.52 -6.53 -19.97
CA ALA A 15 -5.81 -5.86 -21.24
C ALA A 15 -4.65 -4.97 -21.73
N GLY A 16 -3.40 -5.42 -21.54
CA GLY A 16 -2.21 -4.67 -21.95
C GLY A 16 -2.00 -3.36 -21.18
N GLY A 17 -2.54 -3.24 -19.96
CA GLY A 17 -2.44 -2.03 -19.14
C GLY A 17 -3.57 -1.02 -19.37
N GLN A 18 -4.56 -1.32 -20.23
CA GLN A 18 -5.73 -0.46 -20.45
C GLN A 18 -6.51 -0.21 -19.15
N TYR A 19 -6.51 -1.18 -18.23
CA TYR A 19 -7.25 -1.10 -16.97
C TYR A 19 -6.66 -0.07 -16.01
N ASN A 20 -5.37 0.25 -16.15
CA ASN A 20 -4.71 1.31 -15.41
C ASN A 20 -5.20 2.72 -15.83
N GLN A 21 -5.77 2.83 -17.03
CA GLN A 21 -6.29 4.10 -17.58
C GLN A 21 -7.80 4.26 -17.36
N SER A 22 -8.43 3.30 -16.68
CA SER A 22 -9.90 3.25 -16.58
C SER A 22 -10.53 4.42 -15.83
N CYS A 23 -9.77 5.13 -14.99
CA CYS A 23 -10.24 6.28 -14.21
C CYS A 23 -9.74 7.64 -14.70
N SER A 24 -9.33 7.77 -15.97
CA SER A 24 -8.69 8.98 -16.52
C SER A 24 -7.30 9.25 -15.89
N VAL A 25 -6.68 10.36 -16.26
CA VAL A 25 -5.40 10.86 -15.74
C VAL A 25 -5.54 12.34 -15.33
N GLY A 26 -4.70 12.80 -14.41
CA GLY A 26 -4.72 14.18 -13.92
C GLY A 26 -5.62 14.43 -12.70
N PHE A 27 -5.38 15.56 -12.04
CA PHE A 27 -6.17 16.00 -10.88
C PHE A 27 -7.15 17.10 -11.32
N PRO A 28 -8.44 17.07 -10.88
CA PRO A 28 -9.06 16.17 -9.89
C PRO A 28 -9.76 14.95 -10.49
N ASP A 29 -9.90 14.89 -11.82
CA ASP A 29 -10.79 13.93 -12.48
C ASP A 29 -10.35 12.46 -12.32
N ALA A 30 -9.05 12.22 -12.14
CA ALA A 30 -8.49 10.90 -11.89
C ALA A 30 -8.23 10.59 -10.42
N TRP A 31 -8.20 11.59 -9.54
CA TRP A 31 -8.17 11.42 -8.09
C TRP A 31 -8.51 12.74 -7.40
N PRO A 32 -9.41 12.78 -6.39
CA PRO A 32 -10.11 11.65 -5.77
C PRO A 32 -11.25 11.08 -6.63
N GLN A 33 -11.62 11.74 -7.73
CA GLN A 33 -12.64 11.25 -8.65
C GLN A 33 -12.07 10.14 -9.56
N CYS A 34 -12.96 9.45 -10.26
CA CYS A 34 -12.63 8.54 -11.34
C CYS A 34 -13.50 8.95 -12.53
N ASN A 35 -12.88 9.42 -13.62
CA ASN A 35 -13.57 10.06 -14.75
C ASN A 35 -14.47 11.25 -14.33
N GLY A 36 -14.01 12.07 -13.37
CA GLY A 36 -14.77 13.24 -12.89
C GLY A 36 -15.97 12.90 -11.99
N GLN A 37 -16.19 11.62 -11.67
CA GLN A 37 -17.24 11.16 -10.76
C GLN A 37 -16.63 10.58 -9.47
N PHE A 38 -17.20 10.93 -8.32
CA PHE A 38 -16.82 10.31 -7.03
C PHE A 38 -17.34 8.88 -6.90
N PHE A 39 -18.53 8.62 -7.45
CA PHE A 39 -19.17 7.31 -7.52
C PHE A 39 -19.44 6.95 -8.98
N PRO A 40 -18.43 6.47 -9.73
CA PRO A 40 -18.61 6.08 -11.12
C PRO A 40 -19.46 4.80 -11.22
N THR A 41 -20.11 4.63 -12.36
CA THR A 41 -20.79 3.38 -12.71
C THR A 41 -19.79 2.23 -12.78
N LEU A 42 -20.00 1.18 -11.99
CA LEU A 42 -19.08 0.04 -11.86
C LEU A 42 -19.24 -1.02 -12.96
N GLU A 43 -19.88 -0.67 -14.08
CA GLU A 43 -20.09 -1.57 -15.22
C GLU A 43 -18.76 -1.94 -15.91
N ASN A 44 -17.75 -1.08 -15.78
CA ASN A 44 -16.39 -1.38 -16.24
C ASN A 44 -15.57 -2.03 -15.12
N SER A 45 -15.13 -3.27 -15.35
CA SER A 45 -14.28 -4.04 -14.43
C SER A 45 -12.97 -3.33 -14.07
N GLY A 46 -12.39 -2.54 -14.98
CA GLY A 46 -11.19 -1.74 -14.72
C GLY A 46 -11.44 -0.62 -13.71
N ILE A 47 -12.57 0.08 -13.82
CA ILE A 47 -12.99 1.11 -12.85
C ILE A 47 -13.21 0.48 -11.46
N LEU A 48 -13.90 -0.66 -11.41
CA LEU A 48 -14.18 -1.37 -10.17
C LEU A 48 -12.88 -1.73 -9.43
N VAL A 49 -11.92 -2.37 -10.11
CA VAL A 49 -10.67 -2.80 -9.49
C VAL A 49 -9.84 -1.60 -9.02
N GLN A 50 -9.78 -0.51 -9.80
CA GLN A 50 -9.09 0.71 -9.38
C GLN A 50 -9.71 1.32 -8.11
N MET A 51 -11.04 1.39 -8.04
CA MET A 51 -11.74 1.92 -6.86
C MET A 51 -11.47 1.06 -5.63
N ILE A 52 -11.53 -0.27 -5.75
CA ILE A 52 -11.20 -1.20 -4.66
C ILE A 52 -9.74 -1.02 -4.22
N HIS A 53 -8.80 -0.91 -5.16
CA HIS A 53 -7.39 -0.71 -4.85
C HIS A 53 -7.16 0.60 -4.07
N ARG A 54 -7.78 1.71 -4.50
CA ARG A 54 -7.69 3.02 -3.83
C ARG A 54 -8.27 2.98 -2.41
N ILE A 55 -9.48 2.45 -2.26
CA ILE A 55 -10.13 2.33 -0.94
C ILE A 55 -9.31 1.43 -0.02
N GLY A 56 -8.84 0.29 -0.53
CA GLY A 56 -8.03 -0.62 0.24
C GLY A 56 -6.68 0.00 0.64
N ALA A 57 -6.05 0.82 -0.21
CA ALA A 57 -4.82 1.53 0.14
C ALA A 57 -5.04 2.50 1.31
N LEU A 58 -6.15 3.26 1.30
CA LEU A 58 -6.52 4.14 2.42
C LEU A 58 -6.80 3.37 3.71
N LEU A 59 -7.52 2.24 3.62
CA LEU A 59 -7.78 1.38 4.76
C LEU A 59 -6.50 0.82 5.37
N VAL A 60 -5.54 0.38 4.54
CA VAL A 60 -4.23 -0.07 5.02
C VAL A 60 -3.48 1.07 5.72
N GLY A 61 -3.49 2.27 5.16
CA GLY A 61 -2.90 3.44 5.80
C GLY A 61 -3.48 3.73 7.17
N LEU A 62 -4.81 3.68 7.29
CA LEU A 62 -5.52 3.89 8.55
C LEU A 62 -5.15 2.81 9.60
N VAL A 63 -5.07 1.54 9.20
CA VAL A 63 -4.64 0.44 10.09
C VAL A 63 -3.20 0.62 10.55
N LEU A 64 -2.28 1.04 9.67
CA LEU A 64 -0.88 1.30 10.03
C LEU A 64 -0.77 2.44 11.05
N ILE A 65 -1.44 3.56 10.80
CA ILE A 65 -1.41 4.73 11.69
C ILE A 65 -2.01 4.38 13.05
N MET A 66 -3.17 3.72 13.10
CA MET A 66 -3.77 3.31 14.37
C MET A 66 -2.88 2.33 15.14
N SER A 67 -2.26 1.38 14.46
CA SER A 67 -1.31 0.45 15.08
C SER A 67 -0.11 1.20 15.65
N LEU A 68 0.44 2.17 14.90
CA LEU A 68 1.58 2.98 15.34
C LEU A 68 1.23 3.81 16.58
N LEU A 69 0.03 4.38 16.63
CA LEU A 69 -0.45 5.16 17.78
C LEU A 69 -0.62 4.28 19.02
N ARG A 70 -1.21 3.10 18.89
CA ARG A 70 -1.38 2.15 20.02
C ARG A 70 -0.03 1.70 20.58
N LEU A 71 0.89 1.31 19.71
CA LEU A 71 2.21 0.82 20.12
C LEU A 71 3.15 1.92 20.62
N LYS A 72 2.87 3.18 20.30
CA LYS A 72 3.65 4.32 20.80
C LYS A 72 3.54 4.45 22.32
N ASP A 73 2.37 4.15 22.87
CA ASP A 73 2.13 4.20 24.31
C ASP A 73 2.75 2.96 24.99
N GLU A 74 2.62 1.78 24.38
CA GLU A 74 3.15 0.51 24.92
C GLU A 74 4.69 0.40 24.86
N LYS A 75 5.36 1.05 23.90
CA LYS A 75 6.84 0.94 23.74
C LYS A 75 7.62 1.52 24.92
N GLU A 76 7.04 2.46 25.66
CA GLU A 76 7.69 3.06 26.82
C GLU A 76 7.69 2.11 28.01
N GLU A 77 6.69 1.22 28.06
CA GLU A 77 6.50 0.25 29.13
C GLU A 77 7.24 -1.08 28.85
N TYR A 78 7.37 -1.50 27.59
CA TYR A 78 8.01 -2.77 27.21
C TYR A 78 9.22 -2.58 26.29
N GLN A 79 10.44 -2.82 26.79
CA GLN A 79 11.68 -2.70 25.99
C GLN A 79 11.69 -3.64 24.77
N ASN A 80 11.05 -4.82 24.87
CA ASN A 80 10.94 -5.80 23.78
C ASN A 80 10.02 -5.33 22.63
N ALA A 81 9.23 -4.27 22.82
CA ALA A 81 8.36 -3.72 21.79
C ALA A 81 9.08 -2.75 20.84
N LYS A 82 10.28 -2.25 21.19
CA LYS A 82 11.03 -1.27 20.38
C LYS A 82 11.36 -1.76 18.95
N PRO A 83 11.89 -2.98 18.73
CA PRO A 83 12.19 -3.45 17.38
C PRO A 83 10.93 -3.57 16.52
N PHE A 84 9.83 -4.03 17.11
CA PHE A 84 8.54 -4.16 16.44
C PHE A 84 7.95 -2.78 16.07
N TYR A 85 8.01 -1.81 16.99
CA TYR A 85 7.63 -0.43 16.72
C TYR A 85 8.44 0.18 15.57
N ASN A 86 9.76 -0.02 15.55
CA ASN A 86 10.64 0.50 14.50
C ASN A 86 10.32 -0.14 13.13
N ALA A 87 10.03 -1.44 13.08
CA ALA A 87 9.60 -2.11 11.87
C ALA A 87 8.28 -1.54 11.34
N LEU A 88 7.29 -1.35 12.22
CA LEU A 88 6.00 -0.76 11.86
C LEU A 88 6.13 0.70 11.39
N LEU A 89 6.99 1.48 12.04
CA LEU A 89 7.32 2.85 11.63
C LEU A 89 7.92 2.86 10.22
N LEU A 90 8.91 1.99 9.96
CA LEU A 90 9.54 1.86 8.65
C LEU A 90 8.52 1.44 7.57
N THR A 91 7.67 0.45 7.86
CA THR A 91 6.55 0.07 6.98
C THR A 91 5.64 1.25 6.67
N THR A 92 5.31 2.07 7.66
CA THR A 92 4.43 3.24 7.49
C THR A 92 5.07 4.30 6.60
N ILE A 93 6.37 4.57 6.79
CA ILE A 93 7.12 5.51 5.96
C ILE A 93 7.21 5.02 4.52
N LEU A 94 7.56 3.75 4.31
CA LEU A 94 7.65 3.14 2.98
C LEU A 94 6.28 3.11 2.27
N TRP A 95 5.22 2.77 2.99
CA TRP A 95 3.86 2.81 2.48
C TRP A 95 3.48 4.23 2.03
N PHE A 96 3.78 5.25 2.84
CA PHE A 96 3.48 6.64 2.51
C PHE A 96 4.29 7.13 1.29
N ALA A 97 5.58 6.81 1.24
CA ALA A 97 6.39 7.09 0.05
C ALA A 97 5.82 6.41 -1.20
N ASN A 98 5.38 5.16 -1.08
CA ASN A 98 4.76 4.43 -2.19
C ASN A 98 3.41 5.03 -2.62
N LEU A 99 2.61 5.52 -1.67
CA LEU A 99 1.38 6.26 -1.93
C LEU A 99 1.67 7.53 -2.75
N MET A 100 2.72 8.27 -2.39
CA MET A 100 3.14 9.47 -3.13
C MET A 100 3.61 9.15 -4.55
N ILE A 101 4.31 8.03 -4.75
CA ILE A 101 4.70 7.57 -6.10
C ILE A 101 3.46 7.23 -6.93
N GLY A 102 2.47 6.54 -6.34
CA GLY A 102 1.20 6.25 -7.01
C GLY A 102 0.37 7.50 -7.31
N ALA A 103 0.42 8.52 -6.44
CA ALA A 103 -0.21 9.81 -6.70
C ALA A 103 0.50 10.59 -7.82
N ALA A 104 1.84 10.60 -7.81
CA ALA A 104 2.66 11.24 -8.86
C ALA A 104 2.40 10.60 -10.23
N TYR A 105 2.21 9.28 -10.26
CA TYR A 105 1.80 8.55 -11.47
C TYR A 105 0.54 9.16 -12.11
N LEU A 106 -0.49 9.46 -11.31
CA LEU A 106 -1.74 10.03 -11.81
C LEU A 106 -1.59 11.47 -12.31
N VAL A 107 -0.70 12.26 -11.70
CA VAL A 107 -0.47 13.68 -12.07
C VAL A 107 0.40 13.80 -13.32
N GLN A 108 1.40 12.93 -13.47
CA GLN A 108 2.33 12.97 -14.60
C GLN A 108 1.82 12.20 -15.82
N ALA A 109 0.87 11.27 -15.65
CA ALA A 109 0.27 10.58 -16.77
C ALA A 109 -0.45 11.58 -17.68
N LYS A 110 0.00 11.67 -18.93
CA LYS A 110 -0.71 12.35 -20.02
C LYS A 110 -1.45 11.30 -20.82
N ILE A 111 -2.61 11.67 -21.38
CA ILE A 111 -3.38 10.79 -22.26
C ILE A 111 -2.48 10.39 -23.44
N GLY A 112 -2.06 9.11 -23.48
CA GLY A 112 -1.23 8.54 -24.54
C GLY A 112 0.26 8.32 -24.22
N GLU A 113 0.81 8.92 -23.16
CA GLU A 113 2.20 8.69 -22.73
C GLU A 113 2.24 8.35 -21.23
N PHE A 114 2.32 7.06 -20.94
CA PHE A 114 2.41 6.56 -19.57
C PHE A 114 3.86 6.26 -19.19
N PRO A 115 4.40 6.87 -18.13
CA PRO A 115 5.74 6.59 -17.65
C PRO A 115 5.77 5.21 -16.97
N GLU A 116 6.14 4.18 -17.73
CA GLU A 116 6.26 2.79 -17.26
C GLU A 116 7.18 2.66 -16.05
N TRP A 117 8.25 3.47 -16.00
CA TRP A 117 9.20 3.48 -14.89
C TRP A 117 8.57 3.88 -13.55
N ILE A 118 7.56 4.76 -13.53
CA ILE A 118 6.85 5.14 -12.31
C ILE A 118 5.96 3.99 -11.84
N SER A 119 5.28 3.31 -12.78
CA SER A 119 4.49 2.13 -12.46
C SER A 119 5.36 1.02 -11.87
N LEU A 120 6.54 0.80 -12.45
CA LEU A 120 7.53 -0.16 -11.94
C LEU A 120 8.04 0.26 -10.55
N LEU A 121 8.34 1.55 -10.35
CA LEU A 121 8.78 2.08 -9.06
C LEU A 121 7.71 1.90 -7.98
N HIS A 122 6.44 2.13 -8.30
CA HIS A 122 5.30 1.91 -7.40
C HIS A 122 5.13 0.44 -7.04
N LEU A 123 5.33 -0.47 -8.00
CA LEU A 123 5.30 -1.91 -7.75
C LEU A 123 6.44 -2.33 -6.81
N LEU A 124 7.67 -1.90 -7.10
CA LEU A 124 8.85 -2.21 -6.26
C LEU A 124 8.71 -1.64 -4.85
N GLY A 125 8.23 -0.40 -4.71
CA GLY A 125 7.95 0.23 -3.43
C GLY A 125 6.88 -0.54 -2.65
N GLY A 126 5.82 -0.98 -3.32
CA GLY A 126 4.77 -1.82 -2.74
C GLY A 126 5.30 -3.16 -2.23
N VAL A 127 6.09 -3.88 -3.03
CA VAL A 127 6.68 -5.17 -2.64
C VAL A 127 7.63 -5.00 -1.47
N SER A 128 8.49 -3.97 -1.50
CA SER A 128 9.42 -3.65 -0.41
C SER A 128 8.66 -3.37 0.89
N THR A 129 7.59 -2.58 0.82
CA THR A 129 6.72 -2.29 1.97
C THR A 129 6.12 -3.58 2.56
N PHE A 130 5.64 -4.49 1.70
CA PHE A 130 5.06 -5.76 2.14
C PHE A 130 6.09 -6.68 2.81
N ILE A 131 7.30 -6.78 2.26
CA ILE A 131 8.37 -7.60 2.84
C ILE A 131 8.73 -7.11 4.25
N VAL A 132 8.89 -5.79 4.42
CA VAL A 132 9.19 -5.19 5.73
C VAL A 132 8.02 -5.39 6.71
N ALA A 133 6.78 -5.24 6.24
CA ALA A 133 5.59 -5.47 7.06
C ALA A 133 5.44 -6.93 7.51
N ALA A 134 5.85 -7.89 6.67
CA ALA A 134 5.77 -9.32 6.95
C ALA A 134 6.91 -9.80 7.87
N SER A 135 8.12 -9.24 7.72
CA SER A 135 9.28 -9.65 8.51
C SER A 135 9.18 -9.22 9.98
N GLY A 136 8.61 -8.05 10.28
CA GLY A 136 8.48 -7.53 11.64
C GLY A 136 7.76 -8.48 12.62
N PRO A 137 6.51 -8.90 12.34
CA PRO A 137 5.77 -9.86 13.17
C PRO A 137 6.45 -11.24 13.25
N MET A 138 7.09 -11.68 12.16
CA MET A 138 7.78 -12.98 12.12
C MET A 138 9.01 -13.01 13.04
N MET A 139 9.82 -11.94 13.03
CA MET A 139 10.97 -11.83 13.93
C MET A 139 10.54 -11.78 15.40
N PHE A 140 9.42 -11.11 15.72
CA PHE A 140 8.88 -11.10 17.07
C PHE A 140 8.42 -12.49 17.54
N ARG A 141 7.75 -13.25 16.67
CA ARG A 141 7.32 -14.63 16.96
C ARG A 141 8.50 -15.57 17.20
N LEU A 142 9.56 -15.48 16.40
CA LEU A 142 10.77 -16.28 16.58
C LEU A 142 11.54 -15.89 17.85
N SER A 143 11.55 -14.61 18.22
CA SER A 143 12.20 -14.17 19.46
C SER A 143 11.46 -14.65 20.71
N THR A 144 10.14 -14.77 20.65
CA THR A 144 9.33 -15.23 21.79
C THR A 144 9.38 -16.75 21.93
N SER A 145 9.36 -17.51 20.82
CA SER A 145 9.48 -18.98 20.88
C SER A 145 10.81 -19.46 21.47
N ASN A 146 11.92 -18.75 21.21
CA ASN A 146 13.23 -19.10 21.79
C ASN A 146 13.30 -18.86 23.31
N LEU A 147 12.48 -17.95 23.84
CA LEU A 147 12.44 -17.70 25.29
C LEU A 147 11.70 -18.85 25.99
N ASP A 148 10.56 -19.27 25.45
CA ASP A 148 9.78 -20.40 25.99
C ASP A 148 10.60 -21.70 25.99
N GLU A 149 11.39 -21.98 24.94
CA GLU A 149 12.29 -23.15 24.86
C GLU A 149 13.46 -23.09 25.85
N SER A 150 13.84 -21.90 26.33
CA SER A 150 14.94 -21.74 27.30
C SER A 150 14.49 -21.84 28.77
N GLU A 151 13.18 -21.77 29.01
CA GLU A 151 12.57 -21.87 30.34
C GLU A 151 12.09 -23.31 30.68
N GLU A 152 12.01 -24.21 29.68
CA GLU A 152 11.79 -25.67 29.86
C GLU A 152 13.09 -26.47 30.05
#